data_AF-A0A7M2XDX1-F1
#
_entry.id   AF-A0A7M2XDX1-F1
#
_cell.length_a   1.000
_cell.length_b   1.000
_cell.length_c   1.000
_cell.angle_alpha   90.00
_cell.angle_beta   90.00
_cell.angle_gamma   90.00
#
_symmetry.space_group_name_H-M   'P 1'
#
loop_
_entity.id
_entity.type
_entity.pdbx_description
1 polymer ?
#
loop_
_entity_poly.entity_id
_entity_poly.type
_entity_poly.pdbx_seq_one_letter_code
_entity_poly.pdbx_strand_id
1 'polypeptide(L)'
;MKQLALGAALLALAFSARAEQPAPTVSYQTDIVPILEQNCATCHLTGEEAGGMSLVGDAAIGFLVGKPSEGAPAIMRVAPGAPDKSYLVMKLEGTHNDHGGQGARMPFGGAPLNETDMAKIRTWIAQGATS
;
A
#
# COMPACT_ATOMS: atom_id res chain seq x y z
N MET A 1 11.41 58.36 44.64
CA MET A 1 12.30 57.69 43.66
C MET A 1 12.04 56.19 43.81
N LYS A 2 11.22 55.55 42.94
CA LYS A 2 11.64 54.69 41.79
C LYS A 2 12.84 53.81 42.20
N GLN A 3 12.75 52.48 42.29
CA GLN A 3 12.61 51.48 41.22
C GLN A 3 12.00 50.19 41.84
N LEU A 4 10.93 49.55 41.32
CA LEU A 4 10.91 48.51 40.28
C LEU A 4 11.92 47.36 40.49
N ALA A 5 11.42 46.16 40.81
CA ALA A 5 12.12 44.90 40.58
C ALA A 5 11.21 43.97 39.75
N LEU A 6 11.74 43.64 38.57
CA LEU A 6 11.13 42.89 37.47
C LEU A 6 10.74 41.46 37.88
N GLY A 7 9.57 41.04 37.42
CA GLY A 7 9.14 39.64 37.43
C GLY A 7 9.92 38.81 36.40
N ALA A 8 10.41 37.66 36.84
CA ALA A 8 10.89 36.60 35.95
C ALA A 8 9.75 35.59 35.76
N ALA A 9 9.06 35.68 34.62
CA ALA A 9 8.11 34.65 34.19
C ALA A 9 8.88 33.58 33.41
N LEU A 10 9.10 32.42 34.03
CA LEU A 10 9.58 31.21 33.37
C LEU A 10 8.47 30.64 32.49
N LEU A 11 8.54 30.86 31.17
CA LEU A 11 7.74 30.10 30.20
C LEU A 11 8.36 28.70 30.03
N ALA A 12 7.73 27.68 30.61
CA ALA A 12 8.04 26.28 30.31
C ALA A 12 7.44 25.92 28.94
N LEU A 13 8.30 25.65 27.95
CA LEU A 13 7.91 25.09 26.66
C LEU A 13 7.52 23.62 26.86
N ALA A 14 6.21 23.33 26.88
CA ALA A 14 5.70 21.97 26.87
C ALA A 14 5.91 21.35 25.47
N PHE A 15 6.89 20.45 25.36
CA PHE A 15 7.07 19.62 24.17
C PHE A 15 5.98 18.53 24.19
N SER A 16 4.86 18.78 23.52
CA SER A 16 3.84 17.75 23.32
C SER A 16 4.37 16.70 22.36
N ALA A 17 4.87 15.58 22.91
CA ALA A 17 5.09 14.37 22.14
C ALA A 17 3.74 13.88 21.61
N ARG A 18 3.47 14.10 20.32
CA ARG A 18 2.36 13.44 19.62
C ARG A 18 2.70 11.95 19.62
N ALA A 19 2.02 11.17 20.45
CA ALA A 19 2.06 9.73 20.31
C ALA A 19 1.51 9.40 18.91
N GLU A 20 2.38 8.89 18.03
CA GLU A 20 1.98 8.35 16.74
C GLU A 20 1.07 7.16 17.04
N GLN A 21 -0.25 7.33 16.88
CA GLN A 21 -1.17 6.23 17.04
C GLN A 21 -0.84 5.19 15.95
N PRO A 22 -0.73 3.89 16.29
CA PRO A 22 -0.56 2.87 15.29
C PRO A 22 -1.64 3.02 14.22
N ALA A 23 -1.23 2.99 12.95
CA ALA A 23 -2.19 2.99 11.85
C ALA A 23 -3.20 1.87 12.07
N PRO A 24 -4.50 2.10 11.79
CA PRO A 24 -5.51 1.08 11.95
C PRO A 24 -5.14 -0.18 11.16
N THR A 25 -5.38 -1.35 11.77
CA THR A 25 -5.15 -2.64 11.11
C THR A 25 -6.08 -2.76 9.90
N VAL A 26 -5.51 -3.07 8.74
CA VAL A 26 -6.26 -3.31 7.51
C VAL A 26 -6.55 -4.81 7.41
N SER A 27 -7.82 -5.16 7.25
CA SER A 27 -8.26 -6.55 7.13
C SER A 27 -8.24 -6.98 5.66
N TYR A 28 -7.61 -8.09 5.35
CA TYR A 28 -7.53 -8.54 3.96
C TYR A 28 -8.93 -8.83 3.37
N GLN A 29 -9.79 -9.57 4.09
CA GLN A 29 -11.11 -9.95 3.57
C GLN A 29 -12.04 -8.76 3.44
N THR A 30 -12.03 -7.82 4.38
CA THR A 30 -13.03 -6.73 4.40
C THR A 30 -12.54 -5.45 3.74
N ASP A 31 -11.23 -5.23 3.65
CA ASP A 31 -10.66 -4.02 3.05
C ASP A 31 -9.98 -4.26 1.71
N ILE A 32 -9.28 -5.38 1.52
CA ILE A 32 -8.46 -5.61 0.33
C ILE A 32 -9.20 -6.39 -0.75
N VAL A 33 -9.88 -7.48 -0.40
CA VAL A 33 -10.63 -8.30 -1.37
C VAL A 33 -11.64 -7.47 -2.16
N PRO A 34 -12.45 -6.57 -1.57
CA PRO A 34 -13.37 -5.74 -2.35
C PRO A 34 -12.65 -4.84 -3.37
N ILE A 35 -11.46 -4.33 -3.03
CA ILE A 35 -10.65 -3.51 -3.94
C ILE A 35 -10.17 -4.36 -5.12
N LEU A 36 -9.68 -5.57 -4.86
CA LEU A 36 -9.21 -6.49 -5.89
C LEU A 36 -10.37 -6.90 -6.81
N GLU A 37 -11.52 -7.26 -6.26
CA GLU A 37 -12.68 -7.69 -7.03
C GLU A 37 -13.23 -6.56 -7.92
N GLN A 38 -13.31 -5.35 -7.38
CA GLN A 38 -13.88 -4.21 -8.10
C GLN A 38 -12.95 -3.66 -9.19
N ASN A 39 -11.64 -3.67 -8.98
CA ASN A 39 -10.70 -2.94 -9.84
C ASN A 39 -9.80 -3.85 -10.69
N CYS A 40 -9.65 -5.13 -10.31
CA CYS A 40 -8.63 -6.00 -10.87
C CYS A 40 -9.23 -7.30 -11.44
N ALA A 41 -10.18 -7.89 -10.71
CA ALA A 41 -10.74 -9.18 -11.04
C ALA A 41 -11.59 -9.17 -12.32
N THR A 42 -11.88 -8.03 -12.94
CA THR A 42 -12.51 -8.03 -14.28
C THR A 42 -11.58 -8.56 -15.38
N CYS A 43 -10.26 -8.41 -15.21
CA CYS A 43 -9.26 -8.88 -16.18
C CYS A 43 -8.35 -9.98 -15.64
N HIS A 44 -8.25 -10.13 -14.32
CA HIS A 44 -7.44 -11.16 -13.66
C HIS A 44 -8.36 -12.19 -12.98
N LEU A 45 -9.07 -12.97 -13.80
CA LEU A 45 -10.16 -13.84 -13.36
C LEU A 45 -9.67 -15.25 -13.07
N THR A 46 -9.05 -15.87 -14.07
CA THR A 46 -8.79 -17.31 -14.07
C THR A 46 -7.36 -17.64 -13.69
N GLY A 47 -6.45 -16.70 -13.91
CA GLY A 47 -5.01 -16.92 -13.77
C GLY A 47 -4.31 -17.26 -15.08
N GLU A 48 -5.05 -17.41 -16.18
CA GLU A 48 -4.51 -17.58 -17.53
C GLU A 48 -4.30 -16.23 -18.24
N GLU A 49 -4.83 -15.14 -17.67
CA GLU A 49 -4.67 -13.79 -18.23
C GLU A 49 -3.28 -13.22 -17.94
N ALA A 50 -3.00 -12.05 -18.53
CA ALA A 50 -1.71 -11.40 -18.41
C ALA A 50 -1.25 -11.29 -16.95
N GLY A 51 -0.02 -11.75 -16.69
CA GLY A 51 0.56 -11.77 -15.36
C GLY A 51 0.24 -13.01 -14.54
N GLY A 52 -0.54 -13.98 -15.04
CA GLY A 52 -0.60 -15.33 -14.47
C GLY A 52 -1.18 -15.40 -13.06
N MET A 53 -2.28 -14.67 -12.80
CA MET A 53 -2.88 -14.55 -11.48
C MET A 53 -4.40 -14.39 -11.51
N SER A 54 -5.09 -15.07 -10.61
CA SER A 54 -6.50 -14.79 -10.29
C SER A 54 -6.55 -13.86 -9.08
N LEU A 55 -7.34 -12.79 -9.19
CA LEU A 55 -7.56 -11.80 -8.14
C LEU A 55 -9.01 -11.83 -7.61
N VAL A 56 -9.65 -13.00 -7.71
CA VAL A 56 -11.03 -13.23 -7.27
C VAL A 56 -11.04 -13.73 -5.82
N GLY A 57 -11.83 -13.07 -4.97
CA GLY A 57 -12.08 -13.46 -3.59
C GLY A 57 -10.82 -13.62 -2.72
N ASP A 58 -11.00 -14.35 -1.62
CA ASP A 58 -9.95 -14.56 -0.62
C ASP A 58 -8.73 -15.30 -1.17
N ALA A 59 -8.92 -16.16 -2.18
CA ALA A 59 -7.87 -16.97 -2.77
C ALA A 59 -6.78 -16.15 -3.48
N ALA A 60 -7.07 -14.89 -3.84
CA ALA A 60 -6.13 -13.98 -4.51
C ALA A 60 -4.80 -13.81 -3.75
N ILE A 61 -4.83 -13.89 -2.41
CA ILE A 61 -3.63 -13.76 -1.58
C ILE A 61 -2.56 -14.80 -1.94
N GLY A 62 -2.97 -16.01 -2.31
CA GLY A 62 -2.08 -17.10 -2.70
C GLY A 62 -1.36 -16.85 -4.03
N PHE A 63 -1.91 -15.98 -4.88
CA PHE A 63 -1.26 -15.52 -6.11
C PHE A 63 -0.38 -14.28 -5.90
N LEU A 64 -0.62 -13.51 -4.84
CA LEU A 64 0.05 -12.23 -4.62
C LEU A 64 1.26 -12.35 -3.68
N VAL A 65 1.04 -12.88 -2.48
CA VAL A 65 1.99 -12.71 -1.38
C VAL A 65 3.16 -13.66 -1.53
N GLY A 66 4.37 -13.11 -1.58
CA GLY A 66 5.62 -13.88 -1.73
C GLY A 66 5.77 -14.59 -3.07
N LYS A 67 4.94 -14.28 -4.07
CA LYS A 67 5.05 -14.84 -5.43
C LYS A 67 5.90 -13.93 -6.32
N PRO A 68 6.82 -14.47 -7.14
CA PRO A 68 7.55 -13.67 -8.12
C PRO A 68 6.60 -13.08 -9.16
N SER A 69 6.94 -11.89 -9.67
CA SER A 69 6.18 -11.23 -10.72
C SER A 69 6.59 -11.76 -12.09
N GLU A 70 5.62 -12.09 -12.93
CA GLU A 70 5.91 -12.53 -14.30
C GLU A 70 6.57 -11.42 -15.13
N GLY A 71 6.11 -10.17 -14.94
CA GLY A 71 6.67 -8.99 -15.61
C GLY A 71 8.05 -8.56 -15.09
N ALA A 72 8.47 -9.04 -13.92
CA ALA A 72 9.76 -8.70 -13.31
C ALA A 72 10.15 -9.82 -12.32
N PRO A 73 10.71 -10.95 -12.77
CA PRO A 73 10.89 -12.14 -11.93
C PRO A 73 11.75 -11.94 -10.67
N ALA A 74 12.59 -10.91 -10.66
CA ALA A 74 13.39 -10.52 -9.50
C ALA A 74 12.60 -9.76 -8.40
N ILE A 75 11.34 -9.39 -8.66
CA ILE A 75 10.49 -8.60 -7.76
C ILE A 75 9.25 -9.42 -7.40
N MET A 76 8.93 -9.50 -6.11
CA MET A 76 7.71 -10.15 -5.65
C MET A 76 6.47 -9.31 -5.99
N ARG A 77 5.37 -9.98 -6.38
CA ARG A 77 4.06 -9.36 -6.61
C ARG A 77 3.65 -8.56 -5.39
N VAL A 78 3.67 -9.19 -4.23
CA VAL A 78 3.62 -8.54 -2.91
C VAL A 78 4.76 -9.04 -2.05
N ALA A 79 5.60 -8.11 -1.57
CA ALA A 79 6.65 -8.34 -0.60
C ALA A 79 6.15 -7.94 0.80
N PRO A 80 5.87 -8.89 1.72
CA PRO A 80 5.42 -8.59 3.08
C PRO A 80 6.30 -7.57 3.79
N GLY A 81 5.69 -6.54 4.38
CA GLY A 81 6.36 -5.46 5.09
C GLY A 81 7.07 -4.44 4.20
N ALA A 82 7.07 -4.61 2.87
CA ALA A 82 7.83 -3.78 1.95
C ALA A 82 6.96 -3.28 0.77
N PRO A 83 6.07 -2.30 1.01
CA PRO A 83 5.16 -1.81 0.00
C PRO A 83 5.89 -1.17 -1.21
N ASP A 84 6.97 -0.42 -1.00
CA ASP A 84 7.78 0.16 -2.09
C ASP A 84 8.55 -0.89 -2.91
N LYS A 85 8.72 -2.11 -2.36
CA LYS A 85 9.39 -3.22 -3.05
C LYS A 85 8.41 -4.21 -3.69
N SER A 86 7.12 -3.90 -3.64
CA SER A 86 6.06 -4.78 -4.14
C SER A 86 5.67 -4.39 -5.56
N TYR A 87 5.72 -5.34 -6.49
CA TYR A 87 5.39 -5.06 -7.89
C TYR A 87 3.93 -4.63 -8.08
N LEU A 88 3.00 -5.09 -7.23
CA LEU A 88 1.61 -4.64 -7.21
C LEU A 88 1.54 -3.11 -7.10
N VAL A 89 2.29 -2.53 -6.14
CA VAL A 89 2.34 -1.08 -5.91
C VAL A 89 2.91 -0.37 -7.13
N MET A 90 4.02 -0.87 -7.66
CA MET A 90 4.66 -0.28 -8.84
C MET A 90 3.72 -0.29 -10.06
N LYS A 91 2.92 -1.35 -10.21
CA LYS A 91 1.92 -1.44 -11.28
C LYS A 91 0.75 -0.49 -11.06
N LEU A 92 0.33 -0.24 -9.83
CA LEU A 92 -0.74 0.70 -9.50
C LEU A 92 -0.30 2.16 -9.70
N GLU A 93 0.94 2.49 -9.34
CA GLU A 93 1.53 3.82 -9.47
C GLU A 93 2.09 4.09 -10.88
N GLY A 94 2.32 3.04 -11.68
CA GLY A 94 2.86 3.15 -13.04
C GLY A 94 4.37 3.32 -13.11
N THR A 95 5.08 3.02 -12.01
CA THR A 95 6.55 3.11 -11.90
C THR A 95 7.24 1.80 -12.24
N HIS A 96 6.51 0.72 -12.56
CA HIS A 96 7.06 -0.62 -12.78
C HIS A 96 8.16 -0.68 -13.85
N ASN A 97 8.10 0.16 -14.88
CA ASN A 97 9.13 0.21 -15.93
C ASN A 97 10.47 0.75 -15.40
N ASP A 98 10.46 1.63 -14.40
CA ASP A 98 11.67 2.16 -13.76
C ASP A 98 12.38 1.08 -12.90
N HIS A 99 11.63 0.03 -12.54
CA HIS A 99 12.11 -1.12 -11.79
C HIS A 99 12.37 -2.35 -12.66
N GLY A 100 12.48 -2.18 -13.99
CA GLY A 100 12.75 -3.29 -14.92
C GLY A 100 11.54 -4.20 -15.19
N GLY A 101 10.35 -3.73 -14.85
CA GLY A 101 9.08 -4.35 -15.23
C GLY A 101 8.67 -4.03 -16.66
N GLN A 102 7.48 -4.51 -17.02
CA GLN A 102 6.95 -4.37 -18.39
C GLN A 102 5.43 -4.17 -18.43
N GLY A 103 4.96 -3.72 -19.59
CA GLY A 103 3.56 -3.42 -19.88
C GLY A 103 3.14 -2.03 -19.38
N ALA A 104 1.84 -1.88 -19.11
CA ALA A 104 1.24 -0.61 -18.68
C ALA A 104 0.86 -0.61 -17.19
N ARG A 105 0.57 0.58 -16.66
CA ARG A 105 0.01 0.81 -15.32
C ARG A 105 -1.36 0.13 -15.20
N MET A 106 -1.65 -0.41 -14.02
CA MET A 106 -2.93 -1.04 -13.67
C MET A 106 -3.75 -0.09 -12.79
N PRO A 107 -5.10 -0.11 -12.89
CA PRO A 107 -5.91 -0.85 -13.85
C PRO A 107 -5.68 -0.39 -15.30
N PHE A 108 -5.58 -1.35 -16.24
CA PHE A 108 -5.27 -1.05 -17.64
C PHE A 108 -6.42 -0.30 -18.32
N GLY A 109 -6.12 0.85 -18.94
CA GLY A 109 -7.15 1.68 -19.60
C GLY A 109 -8.16 2.32 -18.64
N GLY A 110 -8.06 2.05 -17.33
CA GLY A 110 -8.93 2.59 -16.29
C GLY A 110 -8.33 3.81 -15.59
N ALA A 111 -9.14 4.42 -14.73
CA ALA A 111 -8.63 5.41 -13.79
C ALA A 111 -7.65 4.77 -12.79
N PRO A 112 -6.68 5.51 -12.25
CA PRO A 112 -5.92 5.07 -11.08
C PRO A 112 -6.86 4.73 -9.92
N LEU A 113 -6.39 3.88 -9.00
CA LEU A 113 -7.08 3.70 -7.72
C LEU A 113 -7.17 5.06 -7.01
N ASN A 114 -8.26 5.27 -6.28
CA ASN A 114 -8.36 6.43 -5.41
C ASN A 114 -7.34 6.31 -4.25
N GLU A 115 -7.06 7.45 -3.61
CA GLU A 115 -6.04 7.55 -2.56
C GLU A 115 -6.34 6.64 -1.37
N THR A 116 -7.62 6.47 -1.00
CA THR A 116 -8.05 5.62 0.12
C THR A 116 -7.73 4.15 -0.15
N ASP A 117 -8.10 3.64 -1.32
CA ASP A 117 -7.86 2.24 -1.68
C ASP A 117 -6.37 1.96 -1.86
N MET A 118 -5.64 2.91 -2.45
CA MET A 118 -4.20 2.82 -2.53
C MET A 118 -3.57 2.75 -1.14
N ALA A 119 -3.98 3.63 -0.21
CA ALA A 119 -3.50 3.65 1.17
C ALA A 119 -3.80 2.35 1.91
N LYS A 120 -4.98 1.75 1.70
CA LYS A 120 -5.32 0.43 2.25
C LYS A 120 -4.37 -0.66 1.75
N ILE A 121 -4.10 -0.72 0.45
CA ILE A 121 -3.14 -1.68 -0.13
C ILE A 121 -1.75 -1.46 0.47
N ARG A 122 -1.23 -0.22 0.51
CA ARG A 122 0.10 0.05 1.07
C ARG A 122 0.18 -0.39 2.54
N THR A 123 -0.84 -0.06 3.32
CA THR A 123 -0.91 -0.34 4.75
C THR A 123 -0.99 -1.83 5.01
N TRP A 124 -1.83 -2.56 4.27
CA TRP A 124 -1.90 -4.03 4.36
C TRP A 124 -0.55 -4.69 4.06
N ILE A 125 0.14 -4.25 3.01
CA ILE A 125 1.49 -4.78 2.70
C ILE A 125 2.47 -4.44 3.82
N ALA A 126 2.47 -3.19 4.31
CA ALA A 126 3.34 -2.74 5.41
C ALA A 126 3.09 -3.53 6.71
N GLN A 127 1.85 -3.94 6.96
CA GLN A 127 1.45 -4.78 8.11
C GLN A 127 1.78 -6.27 7.92
N GLY A 128 2.49 -6.63 6.85
CA GLY A 128 2.95 -8.00 6.60
C GLY A 128 2.10 -8.80 5.63
N ALA A 129 1.13 -8.16 4.96
CA ALA A 129 0.27 -8.77 3.95
C ALA A 129 -0.43 -10.05 4.46
N THR A 130 -0.90 -10.03 5.71
CA THR A 130 -1.59 -11.16 6.32
C THR A 130 -3.03 -11.27 5.80
N SER A 131 -3.54 -12.51 5.74
CA SER A 131 -4.97 -12.76 5.55
C SER A 131 -5.78 -12.28 6.75
#